data_AF-A0A1I8I1S8-F1
#
_entry.id   AF-A0A1I8I1S8-F1
#
_cell.length_a   1.000
_cell.length_b   1.000
_cell.length_c   1.000
_cell.angle_alpha   90.00
_cell.angle_beta   90.00
_cell.angle_gamma   90.00
#
_symmetry.space_group_name_H-M   'P 1'
#
loop_
_entity.id
_entity.type
_entity.pdbx_description
1 polymer ?
#
loop_
_entity_poly.entity_id
_entity_poly.type
_entity_poly.pdbx_seq_one_letter_code
_entity_poly.pdbx_strand_id
1 'polypeptide(L)'
;MSSTNSVSVVVSGKMKLLSNKKWKQRFCVVAKTDFAGSVKLFVYKEASDYKKSADLSAQAPYDTVYGLDSVSSSDKSPVMAAIVLTCEDRLVLLGFNSYSDLTFWLEKISNCVQDASYRARFIKCESIGKPTQQQLCPSGGGGGRLHVQPSRLCFYSEPADSHGGLAVWPLQFIKRYMVNEAMRCFVFEGDVGCGQVRGMQYFQCDRRHQLYLDMKAACVSKPLPSLAQ
;
A
#
# COMPACT_ATOMS: atom_id res chain seq x y z
N MET A 1 18.16 29.94 3.76
CA MET A 1 17.37 29.45 4.90
C MET A 1 17.31 27.93 4.77
N SER A 2 18.05 27.19 5.59
CA SER A 2 17.98 25.71 5.57
C SER A 2 16.65 25.31 6.18
N SER A 3 15.72 24.84 5.36
CA SER A 3 14.53 24.15 5.83
C SER A 3 15.00 22.93 6.62
N THR A 4 14.93 22.98 7.95
CA THR A 4 15.11 21.81 8.79
C THR A 4 13.98 20.85 8.44
N ASN A 5 14.30 19.76 7.75
CA ASN A 5 13.36 18.67 7.49
C ASN A 5 13.06 17.97 8.82
N SER A 6 12.05 18.43 9.55
CA SER A 6 11.63 17.78 10.78
C SER A 6 10.93 16.45 10.47
N VAL A 7 11.26 15.45 11.27
CA VAL A 7 10.70 14.10 11.22
C VAL A 7 10.04 13.83 12.56
N SER A 8 8.75 13.52 12.55
CA SER A 8 7.97 13.20 13.74
C SER A 8 7.69 11.69 13.80
N VAL A 9 8.06 11.05 14.89
CA VAL A 9 7.78 9.61 15.08
C VAL A 9 6.29 9.44 15.33
N VAL A 10 5.64 8.62 14.50
CA VAL A 10 4.22 8.27 14.58
C VAL A 10 4.02 7.09 15.52
N VAL A 11 4.81 6.03 15.31
CA VAL A 11 4.78 4.81 16.14
C VAL A 11 6.12 4.06 16.03
N SER A 12 6.55 3.42 17.12
CA SER A 12 7.78 2.61 17.14
C SER A 12 7.65 1.41 18.07
N GLY A 13 8.35 0.32 17.76
CA GLY A 13 8.19 -0.91 18.53
C GLY A 13 8.80 -2.14 17.89
N LYS A 14 8.85 -3.21 18.68
CA LYS A 14 9.40 -4.51 18.30
C LYS A 14 8.31 -5.39 17.70
N MET A 15 8.54 -5.93 16.51
CA MET A 15 7.58 -6.80 15.81
C MET A 15 8.30 -7.76 14.87
N LYS A 16 7.56 -8.63 14.20
CA LYS A 16 8.10 -9.50 13.15
C LYS A 16 7.89 -8.85 11.78
N LEU A 17 8.97 -8.59 11.05
CA LEU A 17 8.95 -8.14 9.67
C LEU A 17 9.06 -9.36 8.74
N LEU A 18 8.19 -9.49 7.75
CA LEU A 18 8.34 -10.52 6.73
C LEU A 18 9.45 -10.11 5.75
N SER A 19 10.54 -10.88 5.69
CA SER A 19 11.68 -10.61 4.81
C SER A 19 12.19 -11.92 4.22
N ASN A 20 12.27 -11.99 2.89
CA ASN A 20 12.68 -13.19 2.15
C ASN A 20 11.90 -14.45 2.59
N LYS A 21 10.56 -14.32 2.67
CA LYS A 21 9.61 -15.35 3.14
C LYS A 21 9.82 -15.83 4.58
N LYS A 22 10.62 -15.11 5.37
CA LYS A 22 10.89 -15.46 6.77
C LYS A 22 10.53 -14.27 7.66
N TRP A 23 9.74 -14.54 8.69
CA TRP A 23 9.45 -13.58 9.73
C TRP A 23 10.70 -13.35 10.58
N LYS A 24 11.18 -12.11 10.63
CA LYS A 24 12.36 -11.71 11.39
C LYS A 24 11.98 -10.65 12.41
N GLN A 25 12.39 -10.85 13.65
CA GLN A 25 12.20 -9.84 14.69
C GLN A 25 13.00 -8.58 14.36
N ARG A 26 12.36 -7.42 14.37
CA ARG A 26 12.95 -6.11 14.09
C ARG A 26 12.34 -5.06 14.99
N PHE A 27 13.06 -3.96 15.18
CA PHE A 27 12.52 -2.74 15.76
C PHE A 27 12.15 -1.80 14.62
N CYS A 28 10.86 -1.56 14.43
CA CYS A 28 10.35 -0.71 13.35
C CYS A 28 9.95 0.65 13.91
N VAL A 29 10.14 1.68 13.09
CA VAL A 29 9.74 3.06 13.38
C VAL A 29 9.00 3.59 12.16
N VAL A 30 7.77 4.04 12.34
CA VAL A 30 7.05 4.81 11.32
C VAL A 30 7.09 6.27 11.73
N ALA A 31 7.48 7.13 10.80
CA ALA A 31 7.62 8.56 11.03
C ALA A 31 7.04 9.36 9.88
N LYS A 32 6.51 10.55 10.18
CA LYS A 32 6.02 11.51 9.20
C LYS A 32 7.08 12.58 8.97
N THR A 33 7.35 12.87 7.71
CA THR A 33 8.27 13.94 7.31
C THR A 33 7.47 15.19 7.00
N ASP A 34 7.91 16.34 7.49
CA ASP A 34 7.22 17.61 7.22
C ASP A 34 7.37 18.03 5.75
N PHE A 35 8.47 17.63 5.11
CA PHE A 35 8.63 17.75 3.67
C PHE A 35 7.72 16.75 2.95
N ALA A 36 6.81 17.28 2.12
CA ALA A 36 5.81 16.53 1.34
C ALA A 36 4.80 15.70 2.16
N GLY A 37 4.79 15.80 3.50
CA GLY A 37 3.87 15.06 4.37
C GLY A 37 4.03 13.54 4.28
N SER A 38 5.17 13.05 3.79
CA SER A 38 5.35 11.62 3.48
C SER A 38 5.53 10.79 4.75
N VAL A 39 4.97 9.58 4.75
CA VAL A 39 5.16 8.61 5.84
C VAL A 39 6.30 7.68 5.46
N LYS A 40 7.26 7.50 6.35
CA LYS A 40 8.46 6.68 6.15
C LYS A 40 8.53 5.56 7.16
N LEU A 41 8.97 4.38 6.72
CA LEU A 41 9.30 3.25 7.56
C LEU A 41 10.81 3.16 7.72
N PHE A 42 11.28 3.00 8.95
CA PHE A 42 12.66 2.67 9.30
C PHE A 42 12.68 1.33 10.01
N VAL A 43 13.70 0.52 9.73
CA VAL A 43 13.83 -0.84 10.27
C VAL A 43 15.22 -1.02 10.87
N TYR A 44 15.26 -1.33 12.15
CA TYR A 44 16.46 -1.59 12.92
C TYR A 44 16.50 -3.06 13.37
N LYS A 45 17.72 -3.56 13.63
CA LYS A 45 17.86 -4.92 14.17
C LYS A 45 17.29 -4.99 15.58
N GLU A 46 17.67 -4.05 16.45
CA GLU A 46 17.16 -3.93 17.82
C GLU A 46 16.85 -2.47 18.20
N ALA A 47 16.16 -2.27 19.32
CA ALA A 47 15.82 -0.93 19.82
C ALA A 47 17.06 -0.09 20.21
N SER A 48 18.15 -0.75 20.59
CA SER A 48 19.43 -0.08 20.91
C SER A 48 20.07 0.56 19.69
N ASP A 49 19.87 0.00 18.49
CA ASP A 49 20.37 0.58 17.24
C ASP A 49 19.61 1.86 16.89
N TYR A 50 18.29 1.85 17.10
CA TYR A 50 17.47 3.06 16.97
C TYR A 50 17.88 4.15 17.97
N LYS A 51 18.14 3.81 19.24
CA LYS A 51 18.60 4.79 20.25
C LYS A 51 19.93 5.46 19.92
N LYS A 52 20.81 4.77 19.18
CA LYS A 52 22.08 5.33 18.69
C LYS A 52 21.89 6.23 17.48
N SER A 53 20.73 6.17 16.85
CA SER A 53 20.41 6.93 15.65
C SER A 53 20.00 8.34 16.09
N ALA A 54 20.92 9.30 15.93
CA ALA A 54 20.78 10.65 16.49
C ALA A 54 19.77 11.51 15.74
N ASP A 55 19.58 11.26 14.44
CA ASP A 55 18.70 12.04 13.57
C ASP A 55 18.04 11.13 12.52
N LEU A 56 16.71 11.02 12.55
CA LEU A 56 15.94 10.28 11.54
C LEU A 56 15.89 11.02 10.20
N SER A 57 16.00 12.35 10.19
CA SER A 57 15.93 13.16 8.96
C SER A 57 17.13 12.93 8.04
N ALA A 58 18.28 12.56 8.62
CA ALA A 58 19.50 12.23 7.90
C ALA A 58 19.60 10.74 7.49
N GLN A 59 18.65 9.90 7.92
CA GLN A 59 18.66 8.47 7.63
C GLN A 59 17.87 8.14 6.37
N ALA A 60 18.42 7.21 5.58
CA ALA A 60 17.67 6.61 4.50
C ALA A 60 16.55 5.72 5.07
N PRO A 61 15.27 5.97 4.71
CA PRO A 61 14.19 5.12 5.16
C PRO A 61 14.31 3.73 4.53
N TYR A 62 13.78 2.72 5.23
CA TYR A 62 13.59 1.40 4.65
C TYR A 62 12.61 1.44 3.48
N ASP A 63 11.56 2.26 3.61
CA ASP A 63 10.63 2.56 2.51
C ASP A 63 9.74 3.78 2.78
N THR A 64 9.04 4.25 1.76
CA THR A 64 7.93 5.20 1.87
C THR A 64 6.62 4.43 2.02
N VAL A 65 5.77 4.83 2.95
CA VAL A 65 4.45 4.23 3.19
C VAL A 65 3.39 5.12 2.57
N TYR A 66 2.55 4.55 1.71
CA TYR A 66 1.47 5.27 1.04
C TYR A 66 0.08 4.82 1.49
N GLY A 67 -0.01 3.62 2.03
CA GLY A 67 -1.27 3.01 2.43
C GLY A 67 -1.06 1.78 3.28
N LEU A 68 -2.16 1.27 3.81
CA LEU A 68 -2.15 0.13 4.72
C LEU A 68 -3.45 -0.67 4.70
N ASP A 69 -3.32 -1.94 5.03
CA ASP A 69 -4.41 -2.85 5.34
C ASP A 69 -4.01 -3.78 6.48
N SER A 70 -4.96 -4.55 7.02
CA SER A 70 -4.69 -5.63 7.98
C SER A 70 -5.19 -6.96 7.45
N VAL A 71 -4.39 -8.02 7.65
CA VAL A 71 -4.74 -9.39 7.26
C VAL A 71 -4.53 -10.34 8.44
N SER A 72 -5.46 -11.28 8.62
CA SER A 72 -5.26 -12.40 9.53
C SER A 72 -4.26 -13.37 8.93
N SER A 73 -3.42 -13.97 9.77
CA SER A 73 -2.48 -14.99 9.33
C SER A 73 -3.10 -16.38 9.38
N SER A 74 -2.52 -17.33 8.63
CA SER A 74 -2.90 -18.74 8.76
C SER A 74 -2.46 -19.33 10.10
N ASP A 75 -3.10 -20.41 10.54
CA ASP A 75 -2.82 -21.06 11.83
C ASP A 75 -1.35 -21.52 11.99
N LYS A 76 -0.64 -21.74 10.88
CA LYS A 76 0.77 -22.17 10.87
C LYS A 76 1.75 -21.00 10.87
N SER A 77 1.26 -19.76 10.83
CA SER A 77 2.08 -18.56 10.82
C SER A 77 2.66 -18.29 12.21
N PRO A 78 3.92 -17.83 12.31
CA PRO A 78 4.50 -17.42 13.58
C PRO A 78 4.00 -16.06 14.08
N VAL A 79 3.02 -15.46 13.39
CA VAL A 79 2.30 -14.24 13.75
C VAL A 79 0.81 -14.49 13.66
N MET A 80 0.02 -13.82 14.50
CA MET A 80 -1.44 -13.96 14.52
C MET A 80 -2.10 -13.16 13.38
N ALA A 81 -1.62 -11.94 13.16
CA ALA A 81 -2.10 -11.06 12.10
C ALA A 81 -0.98 -10.12 11.66
N ALA A 82 -1.15 -9.46 10.51
CA ALA A 82 -0.18 -8.53 9.98
C ALA A 82 -0.84 -7.27 9.44
N ILE A 83 -0.14 -6.14 9.59
CA ILE A 83 -0.38 -4.94 8.79
C ILE A 83 0.37 -5.12 7.47
N VAL A 84 -0.33 -4.92 6.36
CA VAL A 84 0.23 -4.86 5.02
C VAL A 84 0.42 -3.40 4.65
N LEU A 85 1.65 -2.96 4.47
CA LEU A 85 1.96 -1.62 4.00
C LEU A 85 2.17 -1.64 2.49
N THR A 86 1.52 -0.72 1.79
CA THR A 86 1.83 -0.46 0.38
C THR A 86 2.93 0.59 0.31
N CYS A 87 4.07 0.18 -0.24
CA CYS A 87 5.28 1.00 -0.30
C CYS A 87 5.57 1.44 -1.74
N GLU A 88 6.79 1.90 -2.07
CA GLU A 88 7.10 2.44 -3.41
C GLU A 88 6.71 1.47 -4.54
N ASP A 89 7.23 0.25 -4.51
CA ASP A 89 7.05 -0.78 -5.54
C ASP A 89 6.82 -2.19 -4.96
N ARG A 90 6.62 -2.29 -3.64
CA ARG A 90 6.51 -3.55 -2.91
C ARG A 90 5.57 -3.47 -1.73
N LEU A 91 5.25 -4.63 -1.19
CA LEU A 91 4.57 -4.76 0.10
C LEU A 91 5.57 -4.94 1.22
N VAL A 92 5.27 -4.36 2.38
CA VAL A 92 5.98 -4.63 3.63
C VAL A 92 4.97 -5.12 4.67
N LEU A 93 5.20 -6.33 5.21
CA LEU A 93 4.30 -6.93 6.19
C LEU A 93 4.89 -6.85 7.60
N LEU A 94 4.14 -6.23 8.50
CA LEU A 94 4.44 -6.10 9.92
C LEU A 94 3.53 -7.04 10.72
N GLY A 95 4.11 -8.07 11.30
CA GLY A 95 3.40 -9.14 11.99
C GLY A 95 3.33 -8.95 13.50
N PHE A 96 2.15 -9.21 14.05
CA PHE A 96 1.76 -8.98 15.43
C PHE A 96 1.23 -10.27 16.07
N ASN A 97 1.43 -10.39 17.38
CA ASN A 97 0.90 -11.48 18.21
C ASN A 97 -0.20 -11.01 19.17
N SER A 98 -0.53 -9.71 19.15
CA SER A 98 -1.59 -9.12 19.94
C SER A 98 -2.47 -8.24 19.04
N TYR A 99 -3.79 -8.36 19.19
CA TYR A 99 -4.75 -7.45 18.56
C TYR A 99 -4.58 -6.02 19.07
N SER A 100 -4.24 -5.80 20.36
CA SER A 100 -4.04 -4.45 20.90
C SER A 100 -2.94 -3.70 20.19
N ASP A 101 -1.80 -4.37 19.97
CA ASP A 101 -0.65 -3.78 19.29
C ASP A 101 -0.94 -3.56 17.82
N LEU A 102 -1.60 -4.53 17.16
CA LEU A 102 -2.01 -4.38 15.76
C LEU A 102 -2.94 -3.17 15.59
N THR A 103 -4.00 -3.06 16.40
CA THR A 103 -4.97 -1.97 16.30
C THR A 103 -4.32 -0.63 16.60
N PHE A 104 -3.47 -0.55 17.62
CA PHE A 104 -2.73 0.66 17.96
C PHE A 104 -1.84 1.13 16.80
N TRP A 105 -1.10 0.21 16.17
CA TRP A 105 -0.27 0.53 15.01
C TRP A 105 -1.09 0.95 13.80
N LEU A 106 -2.15 0.21 13.50
CA LEU A 106 -3.03 0.46 12.36
C LEU A 106 -3.64 1.86 12.45
N GLU A 107 -4.19 2.23 13.61
CA GLU A 107 -4.79 3.55 13.85
C GLU A 107 -3.77 4.69 13.74
N LYS A 108 -2.57 4.52 14.30
CA LYS A 108 -1.54 5.56 14.24
C LYS A 108 -1.07 5.82 12.80
N ILE A 109 -0.89 4.76 12.01
CA ILE A 109 -0.43 4.89 10.62
C ILE A 109 -1.56 5.39 9.72
N SER A 110 -2.80 4.89 9.88
CA SER A 110 -3.95 5.30 9.04
C SER A 110 -4.24 6.79 9.15
N ASN A 111 -4.05 7.39 10.33
CA ASN A 111 -4.19 8.84 10.53
C ASN A 111 -3.12 9.68 9.80
N CYS A 112 -2.09 9.05 9.25
CA CYS A 112 -0.99 9.72 8.56
C CYS A 112 -1.00 9.52 7.03
N VAL A 113 -1.82 8.61 6.50
CA VAL A 113 -1.90 8.31 5.06
C VAL A 113 -3.30 8.57 4.51
N GLN A 114 -3.37 8.98 3.24
CA GLN A 114 -4.63 9.09 2.51
C GLN A 114 -4.79 7.87 1.61
N ASP A 115 -5.36 6.80 2.14
CA ASP A 115 -5.45 5.52 1.46
C ASP A 115 -6.87 4.95 1.56
N ALA A 116 -7.55 4.88 0.42
CA ALA A 116 -8.85 4.22 0.34
C ALA A 116 -8.68 2.82 -0.25
N SER A 117 -8.83 1.79 0.60
CA SER A 117 -8.62 0.40 0.21
C SER A 117 -9.92 -0.38 -0.04
N TYR A 118 -9.98 -1.04 -1.20
CA TYR A 118 -11.15 -1.73 -1.71
C TYR A 118 -10.86 -3.21 -1.96
N ARG A 119 -11.76 -4.10 -1.53
CA ARG A 119 -11.73 -5.47 -2.02
C ARG A 119 -12.09 -5.46 -3.49
N ALA A 120 -11.21 -6.01 -4.33
CA ALA A 120 -11.41 -6.07 -5.76
C ALA A 120 -10.88 -7.39 -6.32
N ARG A 121 -11.44 -7.85 -7.43
CA ARG A 121 -10.91 -8.96 -8.22
C ARG A 121 -10.44 -8.42 -9.56
N PHE A 122 -9.18 -8.66 -9.89
CA PHE A 122 -8.67 -8.38 -11.22
C PHE A 122 -9.27 -9.37 -12.23
N ILE A 123 -9.85 -8.84 -13.30
CA ILE A 123 -10.58 -9.63 -14.29
C ILE A 123 -9.73 -9.87 -15.54
N LYS A 124 -9.22 -8.79 -16.13
CA LYS A 124 -8.40 -8.84 -17.34
C LYS A 124 -7.62 -7.55 -17.53
N CYS A 125 -6.60 -7.63 -18.37
CA CYS A 125 -5.87 -6.50 -18.91
C CYS A 125 -5.87 -6.59 -20.43
N GLU A 126 -6.20 -5.50 -21.10
CA GLU A 126 -6.05 -5.35 -22.54
C GLU A 126 -4.83 -4.46 -22.80
N SER A 127 -3.69 -5.10 -23.06
CA SER A 127 -2.41 -4.44 -23.34
C SER A 127 -1.74 -5.06 -24.57
N ILE A 128 -0.99 -4.24 -25.30
CA ILE A 128 -0.17 -4.68 -26.42
C ILE A 128 1.13 -5.27 -25.85
N GLY A 129 1.12 -6.60 -25.65
CA GLY A 129 2.20 -7.43 -25.08
C GLY A 129 1.77 -8.21 -23.82
N LYS A 130 1.72 -9.54 -23.85
CA LYS A 130 1.42 -10.41 -22.68
C LYS A 130 2.68 -10.66 -21.81
N PRO A 131 2.59 -11.03 -20.50
CA PRO A 131 1.39 -11.27 -19.69
C PRO A 131 1.35 -10.43 -18.39
N THR A 132 0.54 -9.38 -18.34
CA THR A 132 0.22 -8.62 -17.12
C THR A 132 -0.63 -9.41 -16.13
N GLN A 133 -1.50 -10.31 -16.59
CA GLN A 133 -2.39 -11.08 -15.70
C GLN A 133 -1.64 -12.05 -14.78
N GLN A 134 -0.57 -12.72 -15.25
CA GLN A 134 0.25 -13.59 -14.40
C GLN A 134 1.12 -12.81 -13.41
N GLN A 135 1.48 -11.56 -13.73
CA GLN A 135 2.25 -10.70 -12.82
C GLN A 135 1.36 -10.10 -11.72
N LEU A 136 0.16 -9.65 -12.10
CA LEU A 136 -0.81 -9.04 -11.19
C LEU A 136 -1.54 -10.09 -10.34
N CYS A 137 -1.84 -11.25 -10.94
CA CYS A 137 -2.56 -12.37 -10.32
C CYS A 137 -1.92 -13.71 -10.73
N PRO A 138 -0.77 -14.09 -10.14
CA PRO A 138 -0.05 -15.33 -10.46
C PRO A 138 -0.91 -16.60 -10.28
N SER A 139 -1.90 -16.54 -9.39
CA SER A 139 -2.81 -17.62 -9.02
C SER A 139 -4.12 -17.67 -9.84
N GLY A 140 -4.28 -16.83 -10.88
CA GLY A 140 -5.37 -16.98 -11.85
C GLY A 140 -6.76 -16.54 -11.37
N GLY A 141 -6.90 -15.29 -10.90
CA GLY A 141 -8.21 -14.68 -10.62
C GLY A 141 -8.56 -14.51 -9.13
N GLY A 142 -7.55 -14.52 -8.25
CA GLY A 142 -7.71 -14.22 -6.83
C GLY A 142 -8.23 -12.81 -6.57
N GLY A 143 -9.00 -12.65 -5.49
CA GLY A 143 -9.31 -11.34 -4.93
C GLY A 143 -8.05 -10.67 -4.38
N GLY A 144 -8.12 -9.36 -4.19
CA GLY A 144 -7.05 -8.57 -3.65
C GLY A 144 -7.54 -7.23 -3.13
N ARG A 145 -6.58 -6.35 -2.87
CA ARG A 145 -6.84 -4.99 -2.39
C ARG A 145 -6.40 -3.99 -3.44
N LEU A 146 -7.35 -3.18 -3.89
CA LEU A 146 -7.14 -2.05 -4.79
C LEU A 146 -7.20 -0.77 -3.97
N HIS A 147 -6.10 -0.04 -3.96
CA HIS A 147 -5.90 1.18 -3.19
C HIS A 147 -5.96 2.40 -4.10
N VAL A 148 -6.68 3.42 -3.65
CA VAL A 148 -6.65 4.77 -4.22
C VAL A 148 -5.86 5.68 -3.27
N GLN A 149 -4.78 6.25 -3.77
CA GLN A 149 -3.83 7.10 -3.03
C GLN A 149 -3.59 8.41 -3.79
N PRO A 150 -3.03 9.47 -3.17
CA PRO A 150 -3.05 10.82 -3.73
C PRO A 150 -2.37 10.98 -5.10
N SER A 151 -1.39 10.12 -5.41
CA SER A 151 -0.64 10.18 -6.67
C SER A 151 -0.62 8.86 -7.45
N ARG A 152 -1.27 7.81 -6.94
CA ARG A 152 -1.24 6.48 -7.56
C ARG A 152 -2.46 5.62 -7.23
N LEU A 153 -2.74 4.68 -8.12
CA LEU A 153 -3.47 3.46 -7.80
C LEU A 153 -2.46 2.35 -7.51
N CYS A 154 -2.76 1.46 -6.58
CA CYS A 154 -1.99 0.22 -6.48
C CYS A 154 -2.87 -0.99 -6.15
N PHE A 155 -2.44 -2.16 -6.60
CA PHE A 155 -3.14 -3.41 -6.37
C PHE A 155 -2.16 -4.50 -5.93
N TYR A 156 -2.58 -5.31 -4.97
CA TYR A 156 -1.93 -6.59 -4.71
C TYR A 156 -2.98 -7.69 -4.58
N SER A 157 -2.60 -8.89 -5.02
CA SER A 157 -3.42 -10.09 -4.85
C SER A 157 -3.28 -10.62 -3.43
N GLU A 158 -4.37 -11.11 -2.86
CA GLU A 158 -4.35 -11.83 -1.59
C GLU A 158 -4.06 -13.34 -1.82
N PRO A 159 -3.37 -14.01 -0.88
CA PRO A 159 -2.85 -13.47 0.38
C PRO A 159 -1.57 -12.65 0.19
N ALA A 160 -1.43 -11.54 0.94
CA ALA A 160 -0.36 -10.55 0.77
C ALA A 160 1.06 -11.09 1.02
N ASP A 161 1.19 -12.19 1.76
CA ASP A 161 2.47 -12.85 2.05
C ASP A 161 2.94 -13.79 0.92
N SER A 162 2.07 -14.06 -0.06
CA SER A 162 2.29 -15.04 -1.13
C SER A 162 2.86 -14.43 -2.40
N HIS A 163 4.13 -14.00 -2.38
CA HIS A 163 4.87 -13.60 -3.60
C HIS A 163 4.27 -12.50 -4.50
N GLY A 164 3.08 -12.01 -4.20
CA GLY A 164 2.35 -11.04 -5.00
C GLY A 164 3.10 -9.72 -4.97
N GLY A 165 3.59 -9.31 -6.14
CA GLY A 165 4.15 -7.98 -6.29
C GLY A 165 3.08 -6.91 -6.04
N LEU A 166 3.53 -5.69 -5.73
CA LEU A 166 2.66 -4.53 -5.72
C LEU A 166 2.60 -3.97 -7.14
N ALA A 167 1.42 -3.96 -7.73
CA ALA A 167 1.18 -3.28 -8.99
C ALA A 167 0.90 -1.81 -8.72
N VAL A 168 1.60 -0.90 -9.40
CA VAL A 168 1.45 0.54 -9.19
C VAL A 168 1.18 1.24 -10.51
N TRP A 169 0.14 2.08 -10.53
CA TRP A 169 -0.19 2.96 -11.63
C TRP A 169 -0.15 4.42 -11.15
N PRO A 170 0.87 5.21 -11.54
CA PRO A 170 0.88 6.64 -11.24
C PRO A 170 -0.32 7.32 -11.90
N LEU A 171 -1.06 8.14 -11.15
CA LEU A 171 -2.30 8.77 -11.63
C LEU A 171 -2.07 9.69 -12.83
N GLN A 172 -0.91 10.33 -12.89
CA GLN A 172 -0.51 11.20 -14.00
C GLN A 172 -0.45 10.48 -15.36
N PHE A 173 -0.39 9.14 -15.36
CA PHE A 173 -0.36 8.32 -16.56
C PHE A 173 -1.66 7.56 -16.82
N ILE A 174 -2.72 7.84 -16.06
CA ILE A 174 -4.05 7.29 -16.32
C ILE A 174 -4.80 8.20 -17.29
N LYS A 175 -5.12 7.70 -18.48
CA LYS A 175 -5.81 8.48 -19.54
C LYS A 175 -7.29 8.65 -19.25
N ARG A 176 -7.93 7.58 -18.80
CA ARG A 176 -9.38 7.53 -18.53
C ARG A 176 -9.69 6.46 -17.51
N TYR A 177 -10.81 6.65 -16.82
CA TYR A 177 -11.37 5.70 -15.88
C TYR A 177 -12.88 5.83 -15.86
N MET A 178 -13.58 4.73 -15.59
CA MET A 178 -15.04 4.67 -15.61
C MET A 178 -15.56 3.50 -14.78
N VAL A 179 -16.84 3.57 -14.43
CA VAL A 179 -17.59 2.42 -13.94
C VAL A 179 -18.27 1.75 -15.13
N ASN A 180 -18.09 0.44 -15.28
CA ASN A 180 -18.81 -0.37 -16.25
C ASN A 180 -19.90 -1.17 -15.52
N GLU A 181 -21.15 -0.71 -15.66
CA GLU A 181 -22.29 -1.32 -14.98
C GLU A 181 -22.62 -2.72 -15.48
N ALA A 182 -22.51 -2.98 -16.78
CA ALA A 182 -22.78 -4.29 -17.38
C ALA A 182 -21.83 -5.37 -16.83
N MET A 183 -20.56 -5.02 -16.65
CA MET A 183 -19.55 -5.93 -16.09
C MET A 183 -19.39 -5.82 -14.57
N ARG A 184 -20.10 -4.89 -13.92
CA ARG A 184 -19.96 -4.56 -12.49
C ARG A 184 -18.51 -4.33 -12.06
N CYS A 185 -17.76 -3.60 -12.88
CA CYS A 185 -16.33 -3.36 -12.65
C CYS A 185 -15.96 -1.88 -12.73
N PHE A 186 -14.85 -1.54 -12.09
CA PHE A 186 -14.12 -0.31 -12.32
C PHE A 186 -13.06 -0.57 -13.39
N VAL A 187 -12.96 0.34 -14.36
CA VAL A 187 -12.08 0.22 -15.52
C VAL A 187 -11.23 1.46 -15.64
N PHE A 188 -9.94 1.31 -15.94
CA PHE A 188 -9.06 2.43 -16.23
C PHE A 188 -8.01 2.07 -17.29
N GLU A 189 -7.50 3.09 -17.99
CA GLU A 189 -6.45 2.95 -19.00
C GLU A 189 -5.17 3.63 -18.55
N GLY A 190 -4.11 2.84 -18.35
CA GLY A 190 -2.76 3.36 -18.14
C GLY A 190 -2.00 3.55 -19.45
N ASP A 191 -1.30 4.67 -19.61
CA ASP A 191 -0.41 4.93 -20.75
C ASP A 191 0.97 4.27 -20.60
N VAL A 192 1.88 4.55 -21.55
CA VAL A 192 3.29 4.14 -21.53
C VAL A 192 4.01 4.46 -20.22
N GLY A 193 3.66 5.55 -19.54
CA GLY A 193 4.26 5.92 -18.24
C GLY A 193 3.92 4.95 -17.09
N CYS A 194 2.91 4.08 -17.25
CA CYS A 194 2.63 2.99 -16.32
C CYS A 194 3.56 1.77 -16.53
N GLY A 195 4.48 1.82 -17.49
CA GLY A 195 5.46 0.76 -17.73
C GLY A 195 4.81 -0.59 -18.06
N GLN A 196 5.20 -1.63 -17.31
CA GLN A 196 4.75 -3.00 -17.56
C GLN A 196 3.26 -3.22 -17.27
N VAL A 197 2.63 -2.36 -16.47
CA VAL A 197 1.22 -2.47 -16.10
C VAL A 197 0.29 -1.56 -16.94
N ARG A 198 0.77 -1.04 -18.08
CA ARG A 198 -0.03 -0.23 -19.01
C ARG A 198 -1.21 -0.97 -19.66
N GLY A 199 -2.10 -0.23 -20.29
CA GLY A 199 -3.30 -0.74 -20.98
C GLY A 199 -4.57 -0.64 -20.15
N MET A 200 -5.66 -1.19 -20.67
CA MET A 200 -6.97 -1.19 -20.00
C MET A 200 -7.02 -2.25 -18.91
N GLN A 201 -7.27 -1.85 -17.66
CA GLN A 201 -7.39 -2.73 -16.51
C GLN A 201 -8.85 -2.84 -16.07
N TYR A 202 -9.28 -4.05 -15.69
CA TYR A 202 -10.64 -4.33 -15.26
C TYR A 202 -10.64 -4.93 -13.85
N PHE A 203 -11.29 -4.25 -12.90
CA PHE A 203 -11.41 -4.69 -11.52
C PHE A 203 -12.87 -4.80 -11.10
N GLN A 204 -13.34 -6.02 -10.83
CA GLN A 204 -14.65 -6.22 -10.21
C GLN A 204 -14.58 -5.75 -8.76
N CYS A 205 -15.49 -4.85 -8.37
CA CYS A 205 -15.54 -4.28 -7.03
C CYS A 205 -16.98 -3.88 -6.70
N ASP A 206 -17.49 -4.32 -5.55
CA ASP A 206 -18.87 -4.00 -5.12
C ASP A 206 -19.03 -2.49 -4.85
N ARG A 207 -17.96 -1.85 -4.38
CA ARG A 207 -17.88 -0.41 -4.10
C ARG A 207 -17.35 0.43 -5.28
N ARG A 208 -17.44 -0.06 -6.52
CA ARG A 208 -16.93 0.61 -7.74
C ARG A 208 -17.31 2.09 -7.89
N HIS A 209 -18.51 2.49 -7.45
CA HIS A 209 -18.95 3.89 -7.50
C HIS A 209 -18.17 4.78 -6.53
N GLN A 210 -17.98 4.33 -5.29
CA GLN A 210 -17.18 5.07 -4.31
C GLN A 210 -15.70 5.10 -4.73
N LEU A 211 -15.20 4.00 -5.28
CA LEU A 211 -13.85 3.93 -5.84
C LEU A 211 -13.66 4.96 -6.97
N TYR A 212 -14.64 5.09 -7.87
CA TYR A 212 -14.63 6.12 -8.92
C TYR A 212 -14.59 7.54 -8.35
N LEU A 213 -15.34 7.83 -7.28
CA LEU A 213 -15.34 9.15 -6.64
C LEU A 213 -13.99 9.46 -5.98
N ASP A 214 -13.39 8.49 -5.30
CA ASP A 214 -12.07 8.63 -4.71
C ASP A 214 -10.99 8.81 -5.78
N MET A 215 -11.06 8.04 -6.88
CA MET A 215 -10.17 8.20 -8.03
C MET A 215 -10.28 9.62 -8.61
N LYS A 216 -11.51 10.11 -8.78
CA LYS A 216 -11.78 11.45 -9.29
C LYS A 216 -11.18 12.53 -8.39
N ALA A 217 -11.28 12.38 -7.07
CA ALA A 217 -10.68 13.30 -6.11
C ALA A 217 -9.14 13.23 -6.16
N ALA A 218 -8.57 12.02 -6.17
CA ALA A 218 -7.13 11.79 -6.20
C ALA A 218 -6.46 12.39 -7.45
N CYS A 219 -7.06 12.22 -8.63
CA CYS A 219 -6.55 12.80 -9.89
C CYS A 219 -6.44 14.33 -9.90
N VAL A 220 -7.14 15.01 -8.99
CA VAL A 220 -7.06 16.48 -8.82
C VAL A 220 -6.52 16.88 -7.45
N SER A 221 -5.82 15.95 -6.78
CA SER A 221 -5.16 16.15 -5.48
C SER A 221 -6.10 16.66 -4.38
N LYS A 222 -7.37 16.21 -4.39
CA LYS A 222 -8.34 16.48 -3.33
C LYS A 222 -8.41 15.32 -2.34
N PRO A 223 -8.81 15.59 -1.07
CA PRO A 223 -9.08 14.53 -0.10
C PRO A 223 -10.04 13.48 -0.62
N LEU A 224 -9.80 12.22 -0.29
CA LEU A 224 -10.63 11.10 -0.74
C LEU A 224 -12.00 11.14 -0.03
N PRO A 225 -13.12 11.20 -0.76
CA PRO A 225 -14.45 11.28 -0.15
C PRO A 225 -14.78 10.12 0.80
N SER A 226 -14.24 8.92 0.55
CA SER A 226 -14.46 7.77 1.46
C SER A 226 -13.77 7.88 2.82
N LEU A 227 -12.82 8.83 2.96
CA LEU A 227 -12.08 9.09 4.20
C LEU A 227 -12.61 10.33 4.94
N ALA A 228 -13.51 11.10 4.32
CA ALA A 228 -14.17 12.21 4.99
C ALA A 228 -15.24 11.64 5.95
N GLN A 229 -14.99 11.76 7.26
CA GLN A 229 -15.99 11.57 8.30
C GLN A 229 -16.72 12.88 8.58
#